data_AF-A0ABD0BDX2-F1
#
_entry.id   AF-A0ABD0BDX2-F1
#
_cell.length_a   1.000
_cell.length_b   1.000
_cell.length_c   1.000
_cell.angle_alpha   90.00
_cell.angle_beta   90.00
_cell.angle_gamma   90.00
#
_symmetry.space_group_name_H-M   'P 1'
#
loop_
_entity.id
_entity.type
_entity.pdbx_description
1 polymer ?
#
loop_
_entity_poly.entity_id
_entity_poly.type
_entity_poly.pdbx_seq_one_letter_code
_entity_poly.pdbx_strand_id
1 'polypeptide(L)'
;MKFIAYSAQNTPLPGGPEPRPLYAGTPESRALREEFLSAAGNLNQRIADDPAIDPFAMRRYMSQLGRSLTRYDFEDFPDNAESWADGASVLFLDEQGELYDVHRRNILAGETPAAILNARALDRAQSIRNTLSKQGFLVDFSAIPVPDVAEMLLPAASDVVDRIVCLAVLVDIARELWRGKNPDIQAMADCYDLALVTLTDSEQRLFELFSRIAPLDREQRHSGMMAVAEVLDQAIVVETLAWCVGLLGDEDIPKDRIGTAHAHPVNLVNPKALFVPKRLLARSLEELYRLASYRTLEEICTAHEYISTLDRLALTQREALAGGDDVKGEILGESQVATVRMRALAFTWLTLPYASWDELVERSNRLS
;
A
#
# COMPACT_ATOMS: atom_id res chain seq x y z
N MET A 1 17.65 19.47 -27.09
CA MET A 1 18.22 19.76 -25.75
C MET A 1 18.46 18.41 -25.14
N LYS A 2 19.66 18.08 -24.64
CA LYS A 2 19.93 16.68 -24.30
C LYS A 2 19.14 16.25 -23.07
N PHE A 3 18.59 15.05 -23.14
CA PHE A 3 17.90 14.40 -22.04
C PHE A 3 18.56 13.07 -21.73
N ILE A 4 18.69 12.79 -20.44
CA ILE A 4 19.08 11.47 -19.94
C ILE A 4 17.82 10.84 -19.36
N ALA A 5 17.39 9.71 -19.92
CA ALA A 5 16.26 8.98 -19.39
C ALA A 5 16.73 7.82 -18.50
N TYR A 6 16.05 7.65 -17.36
CA TYR A 6 16.28 6.57 -16.41
C TYR A 6 15.01 5.72 -16.31
N SER A 7 15.10 4.46 -16.73
CA SER A 7 14.01 3.50 -16.54
C SER A 7 14.16 2.76 -15.22
N ALA A 8 13.04 2.56 -14.51
CA ALA A 8 12.96 1.70 -13.34
C ALA A 8 13.08 0.19 -13.66
N GLN A 9 13.14 -0.19 -14.94
CA GLN A 9 13.40 -1.56 -15.36
C GLN A 9 14.90 -1.81 -15.61
N ASN A 10 15.36 -3.03 -15.27
CA ASN A 10 16.74 -3.50 -15.51
C ASN A 10 16.95 -4.06 -16.91
N THR A 11 15.91 -3.97 -17.73
CA THR A 11 15.87 -4.51 -19.08
C THR A 11 15.79 -3.37 -20.08
N PRO A 12 16.47 -3.50 -21.24
CA PRO A 12 16.28 -2.61 -22.38
C PRO A 12 14.80 -2.41 -22.69
N LEU A 13 14.35 -1.16 -22.77
CA LEU A 13 13.03 -0.82 -23.29
C LEU A 13 13.06 -0.96 -24.82
N PRO A 14 12.09 -1.66 -25.42
CA PRO A 14 12.06 -1.90 -26.86
C PRO A 14 11.93 -0.60 -27.64
N GLY A 15 12.71 -0.44 -28.72
CA GLY A 15 12.63 0.70 -29.63
C GLY A 15 13.32 1.99 -29.17
N GLY A 16 14.03 1.97 -28.03
CA GLY A 16 14.86 3.09 -27.55
C GLY A 16 16.30 3.05 -28.07
N PRO A 17 17.10 4.10 -27.80
CA PRO A 17 18.54 4.06 -28.00
C PRO A 17 19.18 2.94 -27.17
N GLU A 18 20.38 2.51 -27.56
CA GLU A 18 21.06 1.41 -26.89
C GLU A 18 21.24 1.73 -25.39
N PRO A 19 20.70 0.90 -24.49
CA PRO A 19 20.75 1.18 -23.07
C PRO A 19 22.17 1.09 -22.54
N ARG A 20 22.49 1.96 -21.59
CA ARG A 20 23.69 1.84 -20.77
C ARG A 20 23.29 1.25 -19.43
N PRO A 21 23.47 -0.07 -19.22
CA PRO A 21 23.14 -0.68 -17.93
C PRO A 21 24.06 -0.12 -16.85
N LEU A 22 23.49 0.31 -15.72
CA LEU A 22 24.28 0.74 -14.55
C LEU A 22 24.92 -0.43 -13.79
N TYR A 23 24.63 -1.68 -14.16
CA TYR A 23 25.14 -2.89 -13.51
C TYR A 23 26.37 -3.45 -14.24
N ALA A 24 27.52 -2.85 -13.95
CA ALA A 24 28.81 -3.53 -14.00
C ALA A 24 29.75 -2.77 -13.07
N GLY A 25 30.62 -3.42 -12.30
CA GLY A 25 31.57 -2.77 -11.38
C GLY A 25 32.66 -1.93 -12.05
N THR A 26 32.34 -1.26 -13.15
CA THR A 26 33.21 -0.41 -13.94
C THR A 26 33.32 1.01 -13.33
N PRO A 27 34.40 1.75 -13.62
CA PRO A 27 34.53 3.16 -13.23
C PRO A 27 33.38 4.05 -13.74
N GLU A 28 32.88 3.77 -14.93
CA GLU A 28 31.82 4.54 -15.58
C GLU A 28 30.46 4.39 -14.85
N SER A 29 30.15 3.21 -14.33
CA SER A 29 28.92 2.99 -13.55
C SER A 29 28.97 3.65 -12.18
N ARG A 30 30.18 3.74 -11.57
CA ARG A 30 30.39 4.47 -10.31
C ARG A 30 30.20 5.97 -10.50
N ALA A 31 30.80 6.54 -11.55
CA ALA A 31 30.64 7.94 -11.89
C ALA A 31 29.16 8.31 -12.14
N LEU A 32 28.43 7.44 -12.85
CA LEU A 32 26.99 7.63 -13.10
C LEU A 32 26.14 7.49 -11.84
N ARG A 33 26.50 6.56 -10.95
CA ARG A 33 25.86 6.43 -9.64
C ARG A 33 26.11 7.65 -8.77
N GLU A 34 27.31 8.23 -8.80
CA GLU A 34 27.65 9.44 -8.06
C GLU A 34 26.94 10.68 -8.60
N GLU A 35 26.86 10.84 -9.93
CA GLU A 35 26.05 11.88 -10.59
C GLU A 35 24.58 11.78 -10.20
N PHE A 36 24.03 10.56 -10.24
CA PHE A 36 22.67 10.27 -9.81
C PHE A 36 22.44 10.54 -8.31
N LEU A 37 23.36 10.10 -7.42
CA LEU A 37 23.29 10.36 -5.99
C LEU A 37 23.45 11.85 -5.67
N SER A 38 24.22 12.59 -6.48
CA SER A 38 24.33 14.04 -6.38
C SER A 38 23.02 14.73 -6.77
N ALA A 39 22.36 14.27 -7.84
CA ALA A 39 21.03 14.77 -8.22
C ALA A 39 19.98 14.45 -7.14
N ALA A 40 20.01 13.24 -6.58
CA ALA A 40 19.18 12.85 -5.44
C ALA A 40 19.50 13.63 -4.16
N GLY A 41 20.76 14.00 -3.94
CA GLY A 41 21.20 14.88 -2.85
C GLY A 41 20.67 16.31 -3.01
N ASN A 42 20.76 16.86 -4.22
CA ASN A 42 20.19 18.17 -4.55
C ASN A 42 18.66 18.18 -4.42
N LEU A 43 18.01 17.07 -4.77
CA LEU A 43 16.58 16.86 -4.57
C LEU A 43 16.21 16.84 -3.08
N ASN A 44 16.96 16.10 -2.25
CA ASN A 44 16.78 16.09 -0.80
C ASN A 44 16.98 17.47 -0.18
N GLN A 45 17.94 18.25 -0.68
CA GLN A 45 18.14 19.63 -0.25
C GLN A 45 16.95 20.52 -0.62
N ARG A 46 16.42 20.40 -1.86
CA ARG A 46 15.19 21.11 -2.27
C ARG A 46 13.97 20.71 -1.44
N ILE A 47 13.81 19.43 -1.11
CA ILE A 47 12.73 18.95 -0.21
C ILE A 47 12.86 19.57 1.18
N ALA A 48 14.10 19.74 1.67
CA ALA A 48 14.34 20.38 2.96
C ALA A 48 14.06 21.89 2.93
N ASP A 49 14.29 22.54 1.78
CA ASP A 49 14.17 24.00 1.62
C ASP A 49 12.78 24.45 1.16
N ASP A 50 12.01 23.58 0.49
CA ASP A 50 10.65 23.85 -0.01
C ASP A 50 9.59 23.02 0.74
N PRO A 51 8.86 23.63 1.69
CA PRO A 51 7.85 22.94 2.49
C PRO A 51 6.61 22.49 1.70
N ALA A 52 6.45 22.89 0.43
CA ALA A 52 5.38 22.41 -0.43
C ALA A 52 5.65 20.99 -1.01
N ILE A 53 6.89 20.50 -0.90
CA ILE A 53 7.28 19.18 -1.41
C ILE A 53 7.10 18.13 -0.32
N ASP A 54 6.19 17.17 -0.51
CA ASP A 54 6.01 16.06 0.45
C ASP A 54 7.20 15.08 0.39
N PRO A 55 8.06 15.00 1.43
CA PRO A 55 9.21 14.09 1.48
C PRO A 55 8.79 12.61 1.39
N PHE A 56 7.58 12.26 1.82
CA PHE A 56 7.09 10.89 1.80
C PHE A 56 6.54 10.48 0.43
N ALA A 57 5.95 11.43 -0.32
CA ALA A 57 5.68 11.24 -1.74
C ALA A 57 7.00 10.92 -2.47
N MET A 58 8.06 11.68 -2.18
CA MET A 58 9.39 11.54 -2.79
C MET A 58 10.12 10.24 -2.42
N ARG A 59 9.82 9.64 -1.26
CA ARG A 59 10.43 8.38 -0.79
C ARG A 59 10.15 7.18 -1.70
N ARG A 60 8.97 7.12 -2.34
CA ARG A 60 8.65 6.09 -3.35
C ARG A 60 9.55 6.22 -4.59
N TYR A 61 9.79 7.45 -5.06
CA TYR A 61 10.69 7.72 -6.19
C TYR A 61 12.13 7.35 -5.83
N MET A 62 12.62 7.75 -4.66
CA MET A 62 13.98 7.38 -4.21
C MET A 62 14.16 5.87 -4.06
N SER A 63 13.12 5.15 -3.62
CA SER A 63 13.14 3.69 -3.49
C SER A 63 13.11 2.97 -4.84
N GLN A 64 12.30 3.46 -5.81
CA GLN A 64 12.30 2.97 -7.19
C GLN A 64 13.65 3.25 -7.87
N LEU A 65 14.23 4.42 -7.63
CA LEU A 65 15.50 4.84 -8.20
C LEU A 65 16.71 4.05 -7.66
N GLY A 66 16.63 3.56 -6.41
CA GLY A 66 17.65 2.68 -5.84
C GLY A 66 17.69 1.28 -6.47
N ARG A 67 16.69 0.93 -7.29
CA ARG A 67 16.50 -0.39 -7.89
C ARG A 67 16.74 -0.32 -9.38
N SER A 68 18.01 -0.07 -9.70
CA SER A 68 18.63 -0.35 -10.98
C SER A 68 18.09 0.39 -12.20
N LEU A 69 18.79 1.48 -12.52
CA LEU A 69 18.44 2.34 -13.62
C LEU A 69 19.10 1.81 -14.90
N THR A 70 18.29 1.58 -15.92
CA THR A 70 18.80 1.51 -17.27
C THR A 70 18.81 2.95 -17.82
N ARG A 71 20.00 3.45 -18.19
CA ARG A 71 20.19 4.81 -18.72
C ARG A 71 20.01 4.81 -20.24
N TYR A 72 19.37 5.85 -20.75
CA TYR A 72 19.22 6.14 -22.17
C TYR A 72 19.64 7.59 -22.42
N ASP A 73 20.47 7.82 -23.44
CA ASP A 73 20.88 9.15 -23.84
C ASP A 73 20.09 9.59 -25.06
N PHE A 74 19.41 10.73 -24.94
CA PHE A 74 18.62 11.34 -26.00
C PHE A 74 19.16 12.71 -26.36
N GLU A 75 19.24 13.01 -27.66
CA GLU A 75 19.63 14.34 -28.16
C GLU A 75 18.50 15.38 -28.01
N ASP A 76 17.25 14.91 -27.94
CA ASP A 76 16.07 15.69 -27.59
C ASP A 76 14.99 14.82 -26.92
N PHE A 77 13.99 15.44 -26.27
CA PHE A 77 12.91 14.69 -25.62
C PHE A 77 12.15 13.85 -26.67
N PRO A 78 11.99 12.52 -26.48
CA PRO A 78 11.41 11.67 -27.52
C PRO A 78 9.93 11.96 -27.73
N ASP A 79 9.52 12.22 -28.98
CA ASP A 79 8.12 12.48 -29.35
C ASP A 79 7.17 11.31 -29.02
N ASN A 80 7.72 10.10 -28.93
CA ASN A 80 7.01 8.87 -28.60
C ASN A 80 7.32 8.36 -27.18
N ALA A 81 7.75 9.23 -26.26
CA ALA A 81 8.13 8.87 -24.89
C ALA A 81 7.13 7.94 -24.19
N GLU A 82 5.82 8.22 -24.33
CA GLU A 82 4.74 7.42 -23.74
C GLU A 82 4.70 5.99 -24.29
N SER A 83 4.73 5.85 -25.62
CA SER A 83 4.74 4.53 -26.28
C SER A 83 6.05 3.78 -26.04
N TRP A 84 7.17 4.48 -25.90
CA TRP A 84 8.47 3.90 -25.63
C TRP A 84 8.61 3.41 -24.18
N ALA A 85 8.04 4.15 -23.23
CA ALA A 85 7.99 3.81 -21.82
C ALA A 85 6.81 2.88 -21.46
N ASP A 86 6.07 2.33 -22.43
CA ASP A 86 4.89 1.50 -22.15
C ASP A 86 5.24 0.34 -21.19
N GLY A 87 4.68 0.40 -19.97
CA GLY A 87 4.93 -0.56 -18.91
C GLY A 87 6.15 -0.28 -18.02
N ALA A 88 6.80 0.89 -18.11
CA ALA A 88 7.93 1.26 -17.27
C ALA A 88 7.87 2.73 -16.82
N SER A 89 8.15 2.98 -15.54
CA SER A 89 8.44 4.33 -15.08
C SER A 89 9.76 4.84 -15.65
N VAL A 90 9.70 5.92 -16.42
CA VAL A 90 10.88 6.58 -17.02
C VAL A 90 10.93 8.04 -16.61
N LEU A 91 12.06 8.44 -16.02
CA LEU A 91 12.36 9.82 -15.66
C LEU A 91 13.34 10.43 -16.65
N PHE A 92 13.08 11.63 -17.13
CA PHE A 92 13.99 12.38 -17.98
C PHE A 92 14.67 13.48 -17.16
N LEU A 93 16.00 13.52 -17.19
CA LEU A 93 16.84 14.56 -16.62
C LEU A 93 17.37 15.42 -17.76
N ASP A 94 17.22 16.72 -17.68
CA ASP A 94 17.82 17.63 -18.65
C ASP A 94 19.24 18.09 -18.24
N GLU A 95 19.90 18.86 -19.12
CA GLU A 95 21.24 19.39 -18.87
C GLU A 95 21.30 20.41 -17.71
N GLN A 96 20.16 20.95 -17.27
CA GLN A 96 20.03 21.91 -16.18
C GLN A 96 19.72 21.21 -14.84
N GLY A 97 19.53 19.89 -14.85
CA GLY A 97 19.22 19.10 -13.67
C GLY A 97 17.73 19.06 -13.31
N GLU A 98 16.85 19.49 -14.21
CA GLU A 98 15.41 19.43 -14.03
C GLU A 98 14.87 18.05 -14.43
N LEU A 99 13.85 17.59 -13.70
CA LEU A 99 13.26 16.27 -13.87
C LEU A 99 11.91 16.38 -14.57
N TYR A 100 11.72 15.53 -15.58
CA TYR A 100 10.51 15.46 -16.38
C TYR A 100 9.96 14.03 -16.45
N ASP A 101 8.64 13.92 -16.54
CA ASP A 101 7.96 12.65 -16.83
C ASP A 101 7.86 12.39 -18.34
N VAL A 102 7.29 11.24 -18.73
CA VAL A 102 7.04 10.85 -20.13
C VAL A 102 6.11 11.81 -20.89
N HIS A 103 5.38 12.69 -20.19
CA HIS A 103 4.53 13.73 -20.76
C HIS A 103 5.18 15.12 -20.74
N ARG A 104 6.50 15.19 -20.46
CA ARG A 104 7.30 16.42 -20.38
C ARG A 104 6.83 17.41 -19.30
N ARG A 105 6.16 16.93 -18.26
CA ARG A 105 5.80 17.74 -17.09
C ARG A 105 6.99 17.80 -16.15
N ASN A 106 7.38 19.00 -15.72
CA ASN A 106 8.43 19.15 -14.73
C ASN A 106 7.92 18.64 -13.37
N ILE A 107 8.61 17.64 -12.82
CA ILE A 107 8.23 16.91 -11.61
C ILE A 107 8.48 17.76 -10.35
N LEU A 108 9.40 18.73 -10.43
CA LEU A 108 9.86 19.54 -9.31
C LEU A 108 9.34 20.98 -9.30
N ALA A 109 8.70 21.43 -10.38
CA ALA A 109 8.28 22.82 -10.56
C ALA A 109 6.76 23.07 -10.46
N GLY A 110 5.96 22.06 -10.08
CA GLY A 110 4.50 22.15 -10.03
C GLY A 110 3.92 22.23 -8.62
N GLU A 111 2.76 22.89 -8.48
CA GLU A 111 1.90 22.88 -7.28
C GLU A 111 1.38 21.47 -6.91
N THR A 112 1.68 20.46 -7.72
CA THR A 112 1.31 19.06 -7.48
C THR A 112 2.50 18.15 -7.84
N PRO A 113 2.94 17.26 -6.93
CA PRO A 113 3.99 16.29 -7.23
C PRO A 113 3.49 15.39 -8.36
N ALA A 114 4.07 15.54 -9.56
CA ALA A 114 3.69 14.78 -10.74
C ALA A 114 4.03 13.30 -10.51
N ALA A 115 3.00 12.52 -10.18
CA ALA A 115 3.19 11.21 -9.63
C ALA A 115 2.77 10.06 -10.54
N ILE A 116 3.77 9.22 -10.79
CA ILE A 116 3.85 7.93 -11.49
C ILE A 116 3.78 8.01 -13.02
N LEU A 117 4.88 7.53 -13.59
CA LEU A 117 5.43 7.72 -14.93
C LEU A 117 4.98 6.62 -15.90
N ASN A 118 4.00 5.81 -15.49
CA ASN A 118 3.48 4.69 -16.24
C ASN A 118 2.04 4.98 -16.66
N ALA A 119 1.82 5.14 -17.97
CA ALA A 119 0.52 5.50 -18.54
C ALA A 119 -0.60 4.54 -18.08
N ARG A 120 -0.31 3.24 -17.90
CA ARG A 120 -1.30 2.25 -17.45
C ARG A 120 -1.74 2.47 -16.01
N ALA A 121 -0.84 2.91 -15.13
CA ALA A 121 -1.19 3.28 -13.76
C ALA A 121 -2.11 4.51 -13.74
N LEU A 122 -1.81 5.50 -14.59
CA LEU A 122 -2.63 6.70 -14.73
C LEU A 122 -4.02 6.38 -15.30
N ASP A 123 -4.11 5.55 -16.34
CA ASP A 123 -5.38 5.14 -16.94
C ASP A 123 -6.26 4.39 -15.93
N ARG A 124 -5.67 3.48 -15.16
CA ARG A 124 -6.36 2.77 -14.08
C ARG A 124 -6.91 3.74 -13.03
N ALA A 125 -6.06 4.66 -12.57
CA ALA A 125 -6.43 5.69 -11.61
C ALA A 125 -7.57 6.59 -12.12
N GLN A 126 -7.46 7.09 -13.35
CA GLN A 126 -8.49 7.91 -13.98
C GLN A 126 -9.81 7.15 -14.14
N SER A 127 -9.76 5.90 -14.59
CA SER A 127 -10.96 5.04 -14.73
C SER A 127 -11.71 4.88 -13.40
N ILE A 128 -10.97 4.57 -12.32
CA ILE A 128 -11.51 4.42 -10.96
C ILE A 128 -12.09 5.73 -10.44
N ARG A 129 -11.32 6.82 -10.52
CA ARG A 129 -11.73 8.15 -10.02
C ARG A 129 -12.95 8.67 -10.79
N ASN A 130 -12.98 8.50 -12.11
CA ASN A 130 -14.14 8.83 -12.93
C ASN A 130 -15.38 8.03 -12.54
N THR A 131 -15.21 6.74 -12.19
CA THR A 131 -16.31 5.89 -11.75
C THR A 131 -16.89 6.38 -10.41
N LEU A 132 -16.03 6.68 -9.44
CA LEU A 132 -16.45 7.23 -8.14
C LEU A 132 -17.06 8.63 -8.26
N SER A 133 -16.50 9.49 -9.13
CA SER A 133 -17.06 10.82 -9.41
C SER A 133 -18.47 10.74 -10.00
N LYS A 134 -18.72 9.80 -10.92
CA LYS A 134 -20.07 9.53 -11.47
C LYS A 134 -21.06 9.02 -10.43
N GLN A 135 -20.57 8.42 -9.34
CA GLN A 135 -21.39 8.00 -8.21
C GLN A 135 -21.69 9.16 -7.24
N GLY A 136 -21.10 10.34 -7.42
CA GLY A 136 -21.37 11.52 -6.61
C GLY A 136 -20.30 11.86 -5.57
N PHE A 137 -19.17 11.15 -5.54
CA PHE A 137 -18.06 11.43 -4.64
C PHE A 137 -17.12 12.51 -5.19
N LEU A 138 -16.63 13.40 -4.32
CA LEU A 138 -15.63 14.41 -4.67
C LEU A 138 -14.21 13.85 -4.55
N VAL A 139 -13.74 13.19 -5.61
CA VAL A 139 -12.43 12.53 -5.63
C VAL A 139 -11.28 13.46 -6.00
N ASP A 140 -10.13 13.26 -5.38
CA ASP A 140 -8.88 13.95 -5.72
C ASP A 140 -8.24 13.34 -6.98
N PHE A 141 -8.38 14.03 -8.12
CA PHE A 141 -7.78 13.61 -9.39
C PHE A 141 -6.27 13.84 -9.46
N SER A 142 -5.73 14.71 -8.61
CA SER A 142 -4.28 14.97 -8.53
C SER A 142 -3.52 13.91 -7.72
N ALA A 143 -4.25 12.98 -7.12
CA ALA A 143 -3.69 11.95 -6.28
C ALA A 143 -2.65 11.07 -6.99
N ILE A 144 -1.56 10.79 -6.27
CA ILE A 144 -0.54 9.83 -6.70
C ILE A 144 -1.20 8.47 -6.98
N PRO A 145 -1.17 7.96 -8.22
CA PRO A 145 -1.62 6.61 -8.54
C PRO A 145 -0.83 5.55 -7.77
N VAL A 146 -1.44 4.38 -7.60
CA VAL A 146 -0.76 3.14 -7.25
C VAL A 146 0.14 2.74 -8.41
N PRO A 147 1.39 2.28 -8.16
CA PRO A 147 2.31 1.83 -9.20
C PRO A 147 1.71 0.76 -10.12
N ASP A 148 2.22 0.67 -11.34
CA ASP A 148 1.80 -0.39 -12.27
C ASP A 148 2.30 -1.78 -11.85
N VAL A 149 1.73 -2.85 -12.40
CA VAL A 149 2.12 -4.24 -12.09
C VAL A 149 3.61 -4.49 -12.34
N ALA A 150 4.21 -3.84 -13.34
CA ALA A 150 5.63 -3.93 -13.65
C ALA A 150 6.54 -3.29 -12.59
N GLU A 151 5.99 -2.46 -11.71
CA GLU A 151 6.71 -1.69 -10.69
C GLU A 151 6.40 -2.19 -9.27
N MET A 152 5.45 -3.12 -9.15
CA MET A 152 4.98 -3.59 -7.87
C MET A 152 5.96 -4.58 -7.26
N LEU A 153 6.38 -4.29 -6.03
CA LEU A 153 7.32 -5.11 -5.28
C LEU A 153 6.57 -5.70 -4.10
N LEU A 154 6.31 -7.00 -4.18
CA LEU A 154 5.59 -7.74 -3.16
C LEU A 154 6.57 -8.58 -2.32
N PRO A 155 6.31 -8.76 -1.02
CA PRO A 155 7.01 -9.78 -0.23
C PRO A 155 6.69 -11.19 -0.76
N ALA A 156 7.44 -12.21 -0.31
CA ALA A 156 7.09 -13.58 -0.69
C ALA A 156 5.70 -13.94 -0.14
N ALA A 157 4.95 -14.78 -0.84
CA ALA A 157 3.61 -15.18 -0.39
C ALA A 157 3.66 -15.84 1.01
N SER A 158 4.75 -16.55 1.34
CA SER A 158 5.02 -17.09 2.67
C SER A 158 5.08 -16.01 3.75
N ASP A 159 5.75 -14.89 3.49
CA ASP A 159 5.87 -13.79 4.45
C ASP A 159 4.51 -13.13 4.72
N VAL A 160 3.64 -13.11 3.70
CA VAL A 160 2.25 -12.67 3.86
C VAL A 160 1.44 -13.67 4.68
N VAL A 161 1.66 -14.97 4.50
CA VAL A 161 1.03 -16.02 5.32
C VAL A 161 1.43 -15.86 6.78
N ASP A 162 2.71 -15.63 7.09
CA ASP A 162 3.18 -15.39 8.45
C ASP A 162 2.39 -14.24 9.09
N ARG A 163 2.32 -13.11 8.39
CA ARG A 163 1.59 -11.92 8.81
C ARG A 163 0.11 -12.19 9.05
N ILE A 164 -0.54 -12.92 8.13
CA ILE A 164 -1.94 -13.33 8.24
C ILE A 164 -2.15 -14.15 9.51
N VAL A 165 -1.28 -15.12 9.80
CA VAL A 165 -1.41 -15.98 10.98
C VAL A 165 -1.23 -15.17 12.26
N CYS A 166 -0.18 -14.35 12.36
CA CYS A 166 0.06 -13.48 13.52
C CYS A 166 -1.18 -12.63 13.86
N LEU A 167 -1.70 -11.92 12.85
CA LEU A 167 -2.87 -11.08 12.99
C LEU A 167 -4.12 -11.91 13.29
N ALA A 168 -4.31 -13.04 12.63
CA ALA A 168 -5.48 -13.89 12.84
C ALA A 168 -5.56 -14.43 14.27
N VAL A 169 -4.42 -14.80 14.88
CA VAL A 169 -4.35 -15.23 16.29
C VAL A 169 -4.80 -14.10 17.22
N LEU A 170 -4.25 -12.90 17.05
CA LEU A 170 -4.63 -11.73 17.86
C LEU A 170 -6.12 -11.40 17.73
N VAL A 171 -6.65 -11.41 16.50
CA VAL A 171 -8.06 -11.13 16.24
C VAL A 171 -8.97 -12.21 16.81
N ASP A 172 -8.58 -13.49 16.74
CA ASP A 172 -9.40 -14.59 17.29
C ASP A 172 -9.49 -14.49 18.82
N ILE A 173 -8.37 -14.21 19.48
CA ILE A 173 -8.31 -13.94 20.93
C ILE A 173 -9.18 -12.74 21.29
N ALA A 174 -9.00 -11.60 20.62
CA ALA A 174 -9.79 -10.39 20.83
C ALA A 174 -11.30 -10.65 20.66
N ARG A 175 -11.68 -11.45 19.65
CA ARG A 175 -13.09 -11.79 19.40
C ARG A 175 -13.70 -12.63 20.52
N GLU A 176 -12.99 -13.61 21.05
CA GLU A 176 -13.49 -14.40 22.18
C GLU A 176 -13.59 -13.54 23.46
N LEU A 177 -12.62 -12.66 23.72
CA LEU A 177 -12.68 -11.68 24.82
C LEU A 177 -13.88 -10.74 24.69
N TRP A 178 -14.11 -10.20 23.49
CA TRP A 178 -15.26 -9.33 23.19
C TRP A 178 -16.61 -10.02 23.42
N ARG A 179 -16.69 -11.32 23.14
CA ARG A 179 -17.87 -12.16 23.44
C ARG A 179 -18.01 -12.52 24.92
N GLY A 180 -17.09 -12.07 25.78
CA GLY A 180 -17.08 -12.40 27.20
C GLY A 180 -16.63 -13.83 27.50
N LYS A 181 -15.92 -14.49 26.58
CA LYS A 181 -15.37 -15.83 26.76
C LYS A 181 -13.90 -15.76 27.20
N ASN A 182 -13.37 -16.90 27.63
CA ASN A 182 -11.95 -17.06 27.95
C ASN A 182 -11.28 -17.76 26.77
N PRO A 183 -10.45 -17.06 25.98
CA PRO A 183 -9.64 -17.72 24.96
C PRO A 183 -8.62 -18.66 25.61
N ASP A 184 -8.36 -19.80 24.96
CA ASP A 184 -7.28 -20.71 25.38
C ASP A 184 -5.95 -20.22 24.83
N ILE A 185 -5.34 -19.28 25.57
CA ILE A 185 -4.08 -18.64 25.20
C ILE A 185 -2.95 -19.66 25.07
N GLN A 186 -2.92 -20.69 25.93
CA GLN A 186 -1.87 -21.69 25.91
C GLN A 186 -1.97 -22.57 24.67
N ALA A 187 -3.18 -23.05 24.34
CA ALA A 187 -3.38 -23.82 23.12
C ALA A 187 -3.03 -23.02 21.86
N MET A 188 -3.35 -21.72 21.81
CA MET A 188 -2.93 -20.84 20.72
C MET A 188 -1.40 -20.71 20.65
N ALA A 189 -0.72 -20.57 21.79
CA ALA A 189 0.72 -20.48 21.83
C ALA A 189 1.41 -21.77 21.38
N ASP A 190 0.86 -22.93 21.75
CA ASP A 190 1.40 -24.23 21.36
C ASP A 190 1.18 -24.53 19.87
N CYS A 191 0.07 -24.08 19.29
CA CYS A 191 -0.27 -24.33 17.88
C CYS A 191 0.40 -23.35 16.90
N TYR A 192 0.72 -22.14 17.36
CA TYR A 192 1.21 -21.04 16.51
C TYR A 192 2.52 -20.44 17.02
N ASP A 193 3.35 -21.26 17.67
CA ASP A 193 4.61 -20.85 18.30
C ASP A 193 5.50 -19.99 17.39
N LEU A 194 5.67 -20.41 16.12
CA LEU A 194 6.49 -19.70 15.14
C LEU A 194 5.92 -18.32 14.78
N ALA A 195 4.58 -18.21 14.66
CA ALA A 195 3.92 -16.93 14.37
C ALA A 195 3.95 -15.99 15.58
N LEU A 196 4.00 -16.51 16.81
CA LEU A 196 4.15 -15.67 17.99
C LEU A 196 5.57 -15.13 18.16
N VAL A 197 6.58 -15.83 17.64
CA VAL A 197 7.98 -15.34 17.65
C VAL A 197 8.21 -14.18 16.68
N THR A 198 7.34 -14.01 15.68
CA THR A 198 7.44 -12.97 14.65
C THR A 198 6.51 -11.77 14.89
N LEU A 199 5.83 -11.72 16.05
CA LEU A 199 5.04 -10.56 16.45
C LEU A 199 5.91 -9.30 16.51
N THR A 200 5.35 -8.17 16.11
CA THR A 200 5.97 -6.88 16.39
C THR A 200 5.96 -6.58 17.90
N ASP A 201 6.76 -5.61 18.34
CA ASP A 201 6.76 -5.17 19.73
C ASP A 201 5.37 -4.75 20.21
N SER A 202 4.58 -4.09 19.35
CA SER A 202 3.21 -3.69 19.70
C SER A 202 2.26 -4.88 19.79
N GLU A 203 2.39 -5.84 18.89
CA GLU A 203 1.60 -7.07 18.88
C GLU A 203 1.89 -7.97 20.06
N GLN A 204 3.16 -8.08 20.45
CA GLN A 204 3.59 -8.79 21.65
C GLN A 204 2.97 -8.17 22.89
N ARG A 205 2.99 -6.83 23.02
CA ARG A 205 2.32 -6.12 24.13
C ARG A 205 0.81 -6.39 24.16
N LEU A 206 0.15 -6.46 23.01
CA LEU A 206 -1.28 -6.79 22.92
C LEU A 206 -1.55 -8.23 23.33
N PHE A 207 -0.74 -9.20 22.85
CA PHE A 207 -0.84 -10.60 23.24
C PHE A 207 -0.70 -10.78 24.76
N GLU A 208 0.29 -10.12 25.38
CA GLU A 208 0.50 -10.13 26.83
C GLU A 208 -0.64 -9.45 27.59
N LEU A 209 -1.18 -8.34 27.08
CA LEU A 209 -2.37 -7.70 27.64
C LEU A 209 -3.56 -8.66 27.62
N PHE A 210 -3.84 -9.29 26.47
CA PHE A 210 -4.94 -10.24 26.32
C PHE A 210 -4.78 -11.47 27.21
N SER A 211 -3.56 -11.98 27.35
CA SER A 211 -3.22 -13.08 28.25
C SER A 211 -3.50 -12.73 29.71
N ARG A 212 -3.22 -11.49 30.13
CA ARG A 212 -3.49 -11.02 31.51
C ARG A 212 -4.97 -10.81 31.79
N ILE A 213 -5.75 -10.34 30.82
CA ILE A 213 -7.18 -10.03 31.03
C ILE A 213 -8.11 -11.23 30.76
N ALA A 214 -7.66 -12.24 30.01
CA ALA A 214 -8.42 -13.45 29.72
C ALA A 214 -8.98 -14.20 30.95
N PRO A 215 -8.22 -14.39 32.05
CA PRO A 215 -8.75 -15.06 33.25
C PRO A 215 -9.64 -14.17 34.12
N LEU A 216 -9.70 -12.86 33.87
CA LEU A 216 -10.43 -11.90 34.70
C LEU A 216 -11.94 -11.94 34.42
N ASP A 217 -12.74 -11.46 35.36
CA ASP A 217 -14.18 -11.28 35.16
C ASP A 217 -14.49 -10.11 34.20
N ARG A 218 -15.76 -9.99 33.78
CA ARG A 218 -16.17 -8.99 32.79
C ARG A 218 -15.98 -7.54 33.27
N GLU A 219 -16.11 -7.28 34.56
CA GLU A 219 -15.95 -5.94 35.13
C GLU A 219 -14.47 -5.54 35.17
N GLN A 220 -13.59 -6.49 35.51
CA GLN A 220 -12.14 -6.31 35.59
C GLN A 220 -11.47 -6.17 34.22
N ARG A 221 -12.08 -6.70 33.14
CA ARG A 221 -11.55 -6.58 31.77
C ARG A 221 -11.62 -5.17 31.20
N HIS A 222 -12.36 -4.24 31.82
CA HIS A 222 -12.65 -2.93 31.26
C HIS A 222 -11.39 -2.16 30.79
N SER A 223 -10.28 -2.30 31.52
CA SER A 223 -8.99 -1.67 31.17
C SER A 223 -8.36 -2.16 29.86
N GLY A 224 -8.74 -3.35 29.36
CA GLY A 224 -8.23 -3.92 28.12
C GLY A 224 -9.21 -3.91 26.95
N MET A 225 -10.48 -3.52 27.18
CA MET A 225 -11.53 -3.63 26.15
C MET A 225 -11.36 -2.65 24.99
N MET A 226 -10.69 -1.52 25.20
CA MET A 226 -10.36 -0.61 24.09
C MET A 226 -9.37 -1.24 23.12
N ALA A 227 -8.30 -1.84 23.63
CA ALA A 227 -7.33 -2.57 22.81
C ALA A 227 -7.97 -3.77 22.10
N VAL A 228 -8.94 -4.44 22.74
CA VAL A 228 -9.74 -5.50 22.08
C VAL A 228 -10.48 -4.94 20.86
N ALA A 229 -11.15 -3.79 20.99
CA ALA A 229 -11.87 -3.17 19.88
C ALA A 229 -10.95 -2.79 18.72
N GLU A 230 -9.79 -2.17 19.01
CA GLU A 230 -8.79 -1.80 18.00
C GLU A 230 -8.25 -3.01 17.23
N VAL A 231 -8.05 -4.15 17.90
CA VAL A 231 -7.60 -5.37 17.25
C VAL A 231 -8.71 -6.00 16.39
N LEU A 232 -9.99 -5.87 16.75
CA LEU A 232 -11.07 -6.44 15.95
C LEU A 232 -11.15 -5.85 14.53
N ASP A 233 -10.81 -4.57 14.36
CA ASP A 233 -10.77 -3.93 13.04
C ASP A 233 -9.69 -4.53 12.13
N GLN A 234 -8.62 -5.10 12.71
CA GLN A 234 -7.58 -5.80 11.96
C GLN A 234 -8.08 -7.10 11.29
N ALA A 235 -9.29 -7.57 11.59
CA ALA A 235 -9.94 -8.62 10.81
C ALA A 235 -10.03 -8.27 9.31
N ILE A 236 -10.20 -6.98 8.99
CA ILE A 236 -10.28 -6.48 7.62
C ILE A 236 -8.91 -6.52 6.94
N VAL A 237 -7.83 -6.30 7.69
CA VAL A 237 -6.45 -6.48 7.21
C VAL A 237 -6.23 -7.96 6.87
N VAL A 238 -6.56 -8.87 7.80
CA VAL A 238 -6.44 -10.32 7.60
C VAL A 238 -7.22 -10.76 6.37
N GLU A 239 -8.46 -10.31 6.24
CA GLU A 239 -9.32 -10.55 5.07
C GLU A 239 -8.64 -10.11 3.76
N THR A 240 -8.10 -8.88 3.75
CA THR A 240 -7.50 -8.28 2.55
C THR A 240 -6.21 -8.99 2.14
N LEU A 241 -5.31 -9.27 3.09
CA LEU A 241 -4.07 -9.98 2.82
C LEU A 241 -4.34 -11.42 2.35
N ALA A 242 -5.27 -12.13 3.01
CA ALA A 242 -5.64 -13.49 2.64
C ALA A 242 -6.32 -13.55 1.26
N TRP A 243 -7.06 -12.51 0.87
CA TRP A 243 -7.55 -12.37 -0.50
C TRP A 243 -6.41 -12.19 -1.50
N CYS A 244 -5.44 -11.32 -1.22
CA CYS A 244 -4.29 -11.06 -2.09
C CYS A 244 -3.48 -12.32 -2.39
N VAL A 245 -3.29 -13.21 -1.41
CA VAL A 245 -2.56 -14.49 -1.59
C VAL A 245 -3.47 -15.70 -1.86
N GLY A 246 -4.70 -15.46 -2.32
CA GLY A 246 -5.57 -16.53 -2.84
C GLY A 246 -6.11 -17.50 -1.79
N LEU A 247 -5.94 -17.22 -0.50
CA LEU A 247 -6.47 -18.06 0.59
C LEU A 247 -8.00 -17.89 0.76
N LEU A 248 -8.54 -16.79 0.23
CA LEU A 248 -9.97 -16.47 0.18
C LEU A 248 -10.43 -16.27 -1.26
N GLY A 249 -11.51 -16.97 -1.62
CA GLY A 249 -12.11 -16.95 -2.95
C GLY A 249 -13.20 -15.89 -3.12
N ASP A 250 -13.82 -15.87 -4.30
CA ASP A 250 -14.92 -14.95 -4.60
C ASP A 250 -16.20 -15.29 -3.81
N GLU A 251 -16.33 -16.53 -3.33
CA GLU A 251 -17.39 -16.94 -2.40
C GLU A 251 -17.21 -16.36 -0.99
N ASP A 252 -15.96 -16.05 -0.61
CA ASP A 252 -15.62 -15.48 0.68
C ASP A 252 -15.71 -13.95 0.67
N ILE A 253 -15.15 -13.36 -0.39
CA ILE A 253 -15.11 -11.91 -0.60
C ILE A 253 -15.47 -11.65 -2.07
N PRO A 254 -16.75 -11.35 -2.35
CA PRO A 254 -17.17 -10.98 -3.69
C PRO A 254 -16.39 -9.78 -4.23
N LYS A 255 -16.17 -9.73 -5.55
CA LYS A 255 -15.30 -8.74 -6.23
C LYS A 255 -15.68 -7.28 -6.00
N ASP A 256 -16.97 -7.01 -5.82
CA ASP A 256 -17.50 -5.71 -5.45
C ASP A 256 -17.07 -5.26 -4.06
N ARG A 257 -16.87 -6.21 -3.14
CA ARG A 257 -16.48 -5.91 -1.76
C ARG A 257 -15.02 -5.54 -1.63
N ILE A 258 -14.14 -6.04 -2.48
CA ILE A 258 -12.69 -5.75 -2.41
C ILE A 258 -12.26 -4.58 -3.31
N GLY A 259 -13.15 -4.07 -4.16
CA GLY A 259 -12.92 -2.91 -5.02
C GLY A 259 -12.50 -3.23 -6.47
N THR A 260 -12.48 -4.51 -6.88
CA THR A 260 -12.11 -4.90 -8.25
C THR A 260 -13.24 -4.71 -9.26
N ALA A 261 -14.50 -4.68 -8.82
CA ALA A 261 -15.65 -4.40 -9.70
C ALA A 261 -16.13 -2.94 -9.67
N HIS A 262 -15.36 -2.02 -9.05
CA HIS A 262 -15.71 -0.60 -8.88
C HIS A 262 -17.12 -0.36 -8.33
N ALA A 263 -17.53 -1.20 -7.38
CA ALA A 263 -18.85 -1.11 -6.81
C ALA A 263 -19.05 0.18 -6.00
N HIS A 264 -20.29 0.41 -5.59
CA HIS A 264 -20.59 1.50 -4.68
C HIS A 264 -19.90 1.24 -3.32
N PRO A 265 -19.27 2.23 -2.65
CA PRO A 265 -18.51 2.04 -1.41
C PRO A 265 -19.29 1.34 -0.28
N VAL A 266 -20.62 1.43 -0.30
CA VAL A 266 -21.51 0.70 0.63
C VAL A 266 -21.31 -0.82 0.60
N ASN A 267 -20.87 -1.37 -0.52
CA ASN A 267 -20.66 -2.81 -0.69
C ASN A 267 -19.33 -3.30 -0.10
N LEU A 268 -18.42 -2.39 0.30
CA LEU A 268 -17.10 -2.76 0.81
C LEU A 268 -17.15 -3.47 2.16
N VAL A 269 -18.15 -3.14 2.99
CA VAL A 269 -18.28 -3.66 4.34
C VAL A 269 -18.67 -5.13 4.27
N ASN A 270 -17.74 -6.01 4.67
CA ASN A 270 -18.04 -7.43 4.83
C ASN A 270 -18.44 -7.73 6.28
N PRO A 271 -19.74 -7.99 6.58
CA PRO A 271 -20.16 -8.34 7.93
C PRO A 271 -19.56 -9.67 8.43
N LYS A 272 -18.96 -10.47 7.54
CA LYS A 272 -18.33 -11.74 7.87
C LYS A 272 -16.82 -11.63 8.11
N ALA A 273 -16.20 -10.45 7.98
CA ALA A 273 -14.76 -10.26 8.14
C ALA A 273 -14.24 -10.80 9.49
N LEU A 274 -14.97 -10.57 10.59
CA LEU A 274 -14.61 -11.04 11.94
C LEU A 274 -14.54 -12.58 12.09
N PHE A 275 -15.10 -13.33 11.15
CA PHE A 275 -15.05 -14.80 11.14
C PHE A 275 -13.92 -15.35 10.28
N VAL A 276 -13.31 -14.51 9.42
CA VAL A 276 -12.21 -14.90 8.53
C VAL A 276 -11.01 -15.44 9.31
N PRO A 277 -10.50 -14.75 10.36
CA PRO A 277 -9.38 -15.24 11.17
C PRO A 277 -9.57 -16.67 11.67
N LYS A 278 -10.71 -16.97 12.30
CA LYS A 278 -11.01 -18.32 12.80
C LYS A 278 -11.02 -19.38 11.71
N ARG A 279 -11.56 -19.04 10.54
CA ARG A 279 -11.64 -19.97 9.40
C ARG A 279 -10.26 -20.28 8.84
N LEU A 280 -9.37 -19.30 8.80
CA LEU A 280 -7.98 -19.48 8.37
C LEU A 280 -7.22 -20.35 9.39
N LEU A 281 -7.36 -20.05 10.69
CA LEU A 281 -6.77 -20.82 11.79
C LEU A 281 -7.37 -22.23 11.95
N ALA A 282 -8.46 -22.57 11.26
CA ALA A 282 -8.97 -23.93 11.24
C ALA A 282 -8.21 -24.84 10.24
N ARG A 283 -7.40 -24.25 9.35
CA ARG A 283 -6.52 -24.97 8.42
C ARG A 283 -5.16 -25.19 9.09
N SER A 284 -4.45 -26.24 8.68
CA SER A 284 -3.07 -26.43 9.14
C SER A 284 -2.14 -25.37 8.53
N LEU A 285 -1.04 -25.02 9.22
CA LEU A 285 -0.04 -24.09 8.70
C LEU A 285 0.52 -24.58 7.35
N GLU A 286 0.86 -25.86 7.25
CA GLU A 286 1.34 -26.48 6.00
C GLU A 286 0.35 -26.29 4.84
N GLU A 287 -0.95 -26.44 5.11
CA GLU A 287 -1.99 -26.19 4.11
C GLU A 287 -2.03 -24.71 3.68
N LEU A 288 -1.90 -23.77 4.62
CA LEU A 288 -1.88 -22.33 4.31
C LEU A 288 -0.70 -21.97 3.40
N TYR A 289 0.52 -22.39 3.73
CA TYR A 289 1.69 -22.12 2.87
C TYR A 289 1.59 -22.79 1.51
N ARG A 290 1.04 -24.02 1.45
CA ARG A 290 0.87 -24.76 0.19
C ARG A 290 -0.16 -24.11 -0.74
N LEU A 291 -1.23 -23.54 -0.18
CA LEU A 291 -2.30 -22.91 -0.96
C LEU A 291 -1.99 -21.45 -1.33
N ALA A 292 -1.14 -20.78 -0.56
CA ALA A 292 -0.86 -19.37 -0.76
C ALA A 292 -0.16 -19.10 -2.10
N SER A 293 -0.82 -18.34 -2.95
CA SER A 293 -0.30 -17.83 -4.20
C SER A 293 -0.96 -16.49 -4.47
N TYR A 294 -0.18 -15.50 -4.91
CA TYR A 294 -0.76 -14.22 -5.28
C TYR A 294 -1.85 -14.38 -6.34
N ARG A 295 -2.95 -13.65 -6.14
CA ARG A 295 -3.87 -13.28 -7.22
C ARG A 295 -3.10 -12.47 -8.26
N THR A 296 -3.72 -12.23 -9.42
CA THR A 296 -3.02 -11.48 -10.46
C THR A 296 -2.68 -10.08 -9.96
N LEU A 297 -1.51 -9.58 -10.36
CA LEU A 297 -1.05 -8.27 -9.90
C LEU A 297 -2.01 -7.17 -10.37
N GLU A 298 -2.66 -7.37 -11.51
CA GLU A 298 -3.68 -6.46 -12.05
C GLU A 298 -4.89 -6.37 -11.11
N GLU A 299 -5.37 -7.50 -10.57
CA GLU A 299 -6.47 -7.50 -9.60
C GLU A 299 -6.06 -6.75 -8.32
N ILE A 300 -4.83 -6.99 -7.83
CA ILE A 300 -4.29 -6.34 -6.63
C ILE A 300 -4.12 -4.84 -6.84
N CYS A 301 -3.50 -4.40 -7.94
CA CYS A 301 -3.32 -2.98 -8.29
C CYS A 301 -4.67 -2.25 -8.44
N THR A 302 -5.67 -2.91 -9.03
CA THR A 302 -7.02 -2.34 -9.19
C THR A 302 -7.71 -2.16 -7.85
N ALA A 303 -7.69 -3.18 -7.00
CA ALA A 303 -8.25 -3.10 -5.65
C ALA A 303 -7.53 -2.03 -4.81
N HIS A 304 -6.20 -2.00 -4.87
CA HIS A 304 -5.38 -1.02 -4.17
C HIS A 304 -5.69 0.41 -4.62
N GLU A 305 -5.72 0.71 -5.93
CA GLU A 305 -6.04 2.06 -6.43
C GLU A 305 -7.44 2.51 -5.97
N TYR A 306 -8.41 1.59 -6.02
CA TYR A 306 -9.78 1.87 -5.58
C TYR A 306 -9.82 2.21 -4.08
N ILE A 307 -9.18 1.40 -3.24
CA ILE A 307 -9.12 1.63 -1.80
C ILE A 307 -8.30 2.88 -1.46
N SER A 308 -7.16 3.12 -2.10
CA SER A 308 -6.35 4.33 -1.87
C SER A 308 -7.09 5.60 -2.27
N THR A 309 -7.90 5.56 -3.34
CA THR A 309 -8.74 6.69 -3.74
C THR A 309 -9.80 6.99 -2.68
N LEU A 310 -10.45 5.95 -2.14
CA LEU A 310 -11.45 6.12 -1.09
C LEU A 310 -10.86 6.52 0.26
N ASP A 311 -9.66 6.04 0.61
CA ASP A 311 -8.99 6.39 1.86
C ASP A 311 -8.65 7.87 1.90
N ARG A 312 -8.15 8.39 0.78
CA ARG A 312 -7.93 9.83 0.61
C ARG A 312 -9.23 10.63 0.67
N LEU A 313 -10.26 10.17 -0.02
CA LEU A 313 -11.59 10.78 0.07
C LEU A 313 -12.06 10.86 1.53
N ALA A 314 -11.94 9.78 2.29
CA ALA A 314 -12.32 9.74 3.70
C ALA A 314 -11.53 10.76 4.54
N LEU A 315 -10.22 10.88 4.31
CA LEU A 315 -9.37 11.88 4.97
C LEU A 315 -9.80 13.31 4.63
N THR A 316 -10.00 13.63 3.35
CA THR A 316 -10.45 14.96 2.91
C THR A 316 -11.82 15.32 3.47
N GLN A 317 -12.77 14.38 3.48
CA GLN A 317 -14.10 14.59 4.05
C GLN A 317 -14.01 14.88 5.55
N ARG A 318 -13.18 14.12 6.28
CA ARG A 318 -12.97 14.33 7.71
C ARG A 318 -12.33 15.68 8.01
N GLU A 319 -11.30 16.08 7.27
CA GLU A 319 -10.63 17.38 7.45
C GLU A 319 -11.59 18.55 7.21
N ALA A 320 -12.40 18.48 6.15
CA ALA A 320 -13.44 19.48 5.87
C ALA A 320 -14.48 19.55 6.99
N LEU A 321 -15.00 18.40 7.45
CA LEU A 321 -15.96 18.35 8.56
C LEU A 321 -15.37 18.89 9.87
N ALA A 322 -14.09 18.60 10.16
CA ALA A 322 -13.40 19.12 11.33
C ALA A 322 -13.17 20.65 11.26
N GLY A 323 -12.97 21.18 10.05
CA GLY A 323 -12.89 22.62 9.77
C GLY A 323 -14.23 23.35 9.84
N GLY A 324 -15.35 22.61 9.95
CA GLY A 324 -16.71 23.16 9.90
C GLY A 324 -17.17 23.51 8.48
N ASP A 325 -16.46 23.03 7.46
CA ASP A 325 -16.81 23.21 6.06
C ASP A 325 -17.93 22.24 5.64
N ASP A 326 -18.74 22.67 4.68
CA ASP A 326 -19.73 21.80 4.05
C ASP A 326 -19.06 20.83 3.06
N VAL A 327 -19.28 19.53 3.25
CA VAL A 327 -18.73 18.50 2.37
C VAL A 327 -19.63 18.34 1.15
N LYS A 328 -19.10 18.67 -0.02
CA LYS A 328 -19.79 18.45 -1.29
C LYS A 328 -19.73 16.98 -1.71
N GLY A 329 -20.87 16.45 -2.18
CA GLY A 329 -20.98 15.09 -2.70
C GLY A 329 -21.41 14.07 -1.65
N GLU A 330 -21.37 12.79 -2.01
CA GLU A 330 -21.72 11.70 -1.11
C GLU A 330 -20.63 11.50 -0.03
N ILE A 331 -21.06 11.25 1.21
CA ILE A 331 -20.19 11.10 2.37
C ILE A 331 -20.04 9.62 2.73
N LEU A 332 -18.81 9.18 2.99
CA LEU A 332 -18.56 7.84 3.49
C LEU A 332 -19.03 7.73 4.95
N GLY A 333 -19.85 6.73 5.23
CA GLY A 333 -20.24 6.37 6.59
C GLY A 333 -19.09 5.78 7.40
N GLU A 334 -19.18 5.86 8.73
CA GLU A 334 -18.11 5.46 9.66
C GLU A 334 -17.60 4.03 9.44
N SER A 335 -18.50 3.07 9.22
CA SER A 335 -18.13 1.67 8.94
C SER A 335 -17.38 1.50 7.61
N GLN A 336 -17.70 2.33 6.61
CA GLN A 336 -17.00 2.35 5.32
C GLN A 336 -15.61 2.94 5.51
N VAL A 337 -15.49 4.06 6.23
CA VAL A 337 -14.21 4.70 6.55
C VAL A 337 -13.29 3.72 7.30
N ALA A 338 -13.79 3.05 8.34
CA ALA A 338 -13.01 2.06 9.08
C ALA A 338 -12.53 0.91 8.18
N THR A 339 -13.42 0.39 7.32
CA THR A 339 -13.08 -0.67 6.36
C THR A 339 -12.01 -0.23 5.38
N VAL A 340 -12.19 0.93 4.74
CA VAL A 340 -11.27 1.49 3.76
C VAL A 340 -9.89 1.70 4.38
N ARG A 341 -9.82 2.27 5.57
CA ARG A 341 -8.55 2.50 6.29
C ARG A 341 -7.79 1.20 6.57
N MET A 342 -8.48 0.16 7.05
CA MET A 342 -7.85 -1.14 7.31
C MET A 342 -7.39 -1.83 6.02
N ARG A 343 -8.13 -1.69 4.92
CA ARG A 343 -7.68 -2.20 3.61
C ARG A 343 -6.50 -1.40 3.07
N ALA A 344 -6.52 -0.07 3.21
CA ALA A 344 -5.43 0.81 2.79
C ALA A 344 -4.15 0.45 3.54
N LEU A 345 -4.24 0.17 4.85
CA LEU A 345 -3.15 -0.33 5.67
C LEU A 345 -2.58 -1.66 5.12
N ALA A 346 -3.45 -2.63 4.81
CA ALA A 346 -3.05 -3.92 4.26
C ALA A 346 -2.31 -3.79 2.92
N PHE A 347 -2.87 -3.02 1.97
CA PHE A 347 -2.24 -2.78 0.67
C PHE A 347 -0.94 -1.99 0.79
N THR A 348 -0.89 -1.01 1.71
CA THR A 348 0.31 -0.21 1.94
C THR A 348 1.44 -1.08 2.46
N TRP A 349 1.18 -1.93 3.46
CA TRP A 349 2.19 -2.88 3.95
C TRP A 349 2.65 -3.84 2.85
N LEU A 350 1.70 -4.36 2.07
CA LEU A 350 1.99 -5.31 1.00
C LEU A 350 2.85 -4.72 -0.13
N THR A 351 2.70 -3.43 -0.43
CA THR A 351 3.33 -2.77 -1.60
C THR A 351 4.46 -1.81 -1.25
N LEU A 352 4.74 -1.59 0.04
CA LEU A 352 5.90 -0.82 0.51
C LEU A 352 6.94 -1.77 1.12
N PRO A 353 7.98 -2.16 0.35
CA PRO A 353 9.04 -2.98 0.89
C PRO A 353 9.71 -2.25 2.07
N TYR A 354 9.90 -2.97 3.18
CA TYR A 354 10.51 -2.50 4.43
C TYR A 354 9.66 -1.55 5.29
N ALA A 355 8.39 -1.36 4.97
CA ALA A 355 7.51 -0.64 5.89
C ALA A 355 7.30 -1.46 7.17
N SER A 356 7.63 -0.86 8.31
CA SER A 356 7.31 -1.45 9.62
C SER A 356 5.80 -1.47 9.80
N TRP A 357 5.25 -2.63 10.18
CA TRP A 357 3.82 -2.72 10.47
C TRP A 357 3.39 -1.77 11.59
N ASP A 358 4.19 -1.66 12.65
CA ASP A 358 3.90 -0.80 13.79
C ASP A 358 3.87 0.68 13.40
N GLU A 359 4.80 1.11 12.54
CA GLU A 359 4.79 2.49 12.03
C GLU A 359 3.54 2.78 11.18
N LEU A 360 3.10 1.80 10.38
CA LEU A 360 1.91 1.94 9.55
C LEU A 360 0.62 1.97 10.40
N VAL A 361 0.53 1.12 11.43
CA VAL A 361 -0.60 1.13 12.39
C VAL A 361 -0.63 2.44 13.16
N GLU A 362 0.50 2.89 13.69
CA GLU A 362 0.58 4.15 14.43
C GLU A 362 0.16 5.33 13.54
N ARG A 363 0.63 5.39 12.29
CA ARG A 363 0.23 6.41 11.33
C ARG A 363 -1.26 6.34 11.01
N SER A 364 -1.77 5.14 10.76
CA SER A 364 -3.21 4.94 10.55
C SER A 364 -3.98 5.50 11.74
N ASN A 365 -3.56 5.16 12.97
CA ASN A 365 -4.24 5.55 14.20
C ASN A 365 -4.19 7.06 14.49
N ARG A 366 -3.11 7.77 14.12
CA ARG A 366 -3.01 9.24 14.24
C ARG A 366 -3.96 9.99 13.29
N LEU A 367 -4.45 9.31 12.26
CA LEU A 367 -5.44 9.82 11.31
C LEU A 367 -6.87 9.37 11.68
N SER A 368 -7.06 8.60 12.77
CA SER A 368 -8.34 8.39 13.48
C SER A 368 -8.58 9.50 14.48
#